data_AF-K1U6G5-F1
#
_entry.id   AF-K1U6G5-F1
#
_cell.length_a   1.000
_cell.length_b   1.000
_cell.length_c   1.000
_cell.angle_alpha   90.00
_cell.angle_beta   90.00
_cell.angle_gamma   90.00
#
_symmetry.space_group_name_H-M   'P 1'
#
loop_
_entity.id
_entity.type
_entity.pdbx_description
1 polymer ?
#
loop_
_entity_poly.entity_id
_entity_poly.type
_entity_poly.pdbx_seq_one_letter_code
_entity_poly.pdbx_strand_id
1 'polypeptide(L)'
;DSNGTQSNQLDGAPINAGTYWVEAYAPETSSTASATSQAVQFHIGKAPLCIRAKDKTITYGETLSDNGAEINGFVNNENETALSGLNYAFGYAQFSNIGTYTIIPMDAQAENYKITYENGVLTVQPKPVEIKWNSESLFYYDGTPKLVTAEAIGAVNGDALTVIIEDGSRTEIGEYTARAVALAGGKAGNYVLPEAQTFYVS
;
A
#
# COMPACT_ATOMS: atom_id res chain seq x y z
N ASP A 1 28.42 -23.87 25.62
CA ASP A 1 27.69 -23.43 26.84
C ASP A 1 28.68 -23.44 28.00
N SER A 2 28.27 -23.01 29.19
CA SER A 2 29.14 -22.94 30.39
C SER A 2 29.56 -24.31 30.97
N ASN A 3 29.51 -25.38 30.17
CA ASN A 3 29.80 -26.77 30.59
C ASN A 3 30.90 -27.46 29.77
N GLY A 4 31.70 -26.75 28.96
CA GLY A 4 32.93 -27.33 28.38
C GLY A 4 32.71 -28.50 27.41
N THR A 5 31.49 -28.73 26.92
CA THR A 5 31.28 -29.56 25.73
C THR A 5 31.62 -28.68 24.53
N GLN A 6 32.58 -29.11 23.69
CA GLN A 6 32.95 -28.39 22.46
C GLN A 6 31.67 -27.98 21.71
N SER A 7 31.38 -26.68 21.68
CA SER A 7 30.58 -26.13 20.59
C SER A 7 31.28 -26.51 19.29
N ASN A 8 30.53 -26.92 18.27
CA ASN A 8 31.10 -27.30 16.97
C ASN A 8 32.13 -26.25 16.52
N GLN A 9 33.38 -26.69 16.37
CA GLN A 9 34.44 -25.84 15.84
C GLN A 9 34.01 -25.34 14.46
N LEU A 10 34.13 -24.03 14.24
CA LEU A 10 33.81 -23.43 12.95
C LEU A 10 35.00 -23.58 12.00
N ASP A 11 34.73 -23.82 10.72
CA ASP A 11 35.75 -23.92 9.67
C ASP A 11 36.35 -22.55 9.25
N GLY A 12 36.08 -21.49 10.02
CA GLY A 12 36.54 -20.13 9.77
C GLY A 12 36.04 -19.11 10.79
N ALA A 13 36.37 -17.84 10.56
CA ALA A 13 35.86 -16.76 11.39
C ALA A 13 34.32 -16.64 11.24
N PRO A 14 33.57 -16.54 12.35
CA PRO A 14 32.12 -16.38 12.28
C PRO A 14 31.74 -15.03 11.67
N ILE A 15 30.68 -15.01 10.87
CA ILE A 15 30.13 -13.79 10.25
C ILE A 15 28.70 -13.43 10.69
N ASN A 16 27.97 -14.41 11.23
CA ASN A 16 26.59 -14.20 11.67
C ASN A 16 26.54 -13.51 13.04
N ALA A 17 25.41 -12.88 13.34
CA ALA A 17 25.16 -12.35 14.67
C ALA A 17 25.13 -13.51 15.68
N GLY A 18 25.81 -13.36 16.80
CA GLY A 18 25.97 -14.46 17.74
C GLY A 18 27.01 -14.21 18.80
N THR A 19 27.15 -15.20 19.68
CA THR A 19 28.20 -15.23 20.70
C THR A 19 29.18 -16.33 20.34
N TYR A 20 30.46 -15.99 20.35
CA TYR A 20 31.52 -16.87 19.90
C TYR A 20 32.63 -16.94 20.94
N TRP A 21 33.34 -18.06 20.92
CA TRP A 21 34.52 -18.29 21.73
C TRP A 21 35.72 -18.58 20.84
N VAL A 22 36.90 -18.13 21.28
CA VAL A 22 38.16 -18.42 20.62
C VAL A 22 39.14 -18.96 21.64
N GLU A 23 39.85 -20.02 21.24
CA GLU A 23 40.95 -20.64 21.98
C GLU A 23 42.17 -20.68 21.07
N ALA A 24 43.36 -20.46 21.65
CA ALA A 24 44.62 -20.71 20.98
C ALA A 24 45.10 -22.12 21.29
N TYR A 25 45.48 -22.86 20.26
CA TYR A 25 46.05 -24.21 20.39
C TYR A 25 47.52 -24.21 19.97
N ALA A 26 48.38 -24.69 20.86
CA ALA A 26 49.77 -24.99 20.58
C ALA A 26 49.93 -26.52 20.49
N PRO A 27 50.33 -27.08 19.33
CA PRO A 27 50.52 -28.51 19.18
C PRO A 27 51.72 -29.02 19.98
N GLU A 28 51.71 -30.32 20.30
CA GLU A 28 52.86 -31.00 20.91
C GLU A 28 54.08 -30.97 19.96
N THR A 29 55.26 -30.80 20.54
CA THR A 29 56.55 -30.88 19.83
C THR A 29 57.46 -31.88 20.55
N SER A 30 58.65 -32.14 20.00
CA SER A 30 59.64 -33.00 20.66
C SER A 30 60.14 -32.47 22.01
N SER A 31 59.89 -31.19 22.33
CA SER A 31 60.36 -30.54 23.56
C SER A 31 59.24 -29.94 24.43
N THR A 32 57.98 -29.94 23.97
CA THR A 32 56.84 -29.34 24.68
C THR A 32 55.56 -30.15 24.50
N ALA A 33 54.81 -30.36 25.58
CA ALA A 33 53.44 -30.89 25.49
C ALA A 33 52.51 -29.93 24.75
N SER A 34 51.41 -30.44 24.18
CA SER A 34 50.35 -29.59 23.63
C SER A 34 49.68 -28.77 24.73
N ALA A 35 49.17 -27.61 24.36
CA ALA A 35 48.46 -26.72 25.27
C ALA A 35 47.33 -25.97 24.55
N THR A 36 46.25 -25.72 25.27
CA THR A 36 45.14 -24.88 24.83
C THR A 36 44.99 -23.72 25.81
N SER A 37 44.75 -22.51 25.29
CA SER A 37 44.48 -21.34 26.14
C SER A 37 43.13 -21.45 26.85
N GLN A 38 42.86 -20.56 27.80
CA GLN A 38 41.47 -20.30 28.19
C GLN A 38 40.68 -19.71 27.02
N ALA A 39 39.39 -20.03 26.96
CA ALA A 39 38.49 -19.45 25.97
C ALA A 39 38.26 -17.96 26.24
N VAL A 40 38.32 -17.16 25.17
CA VAL A 40 37.90 -15.75 25.18
C VAL A 40 36.57 -15.62 24.45
N GLN A 41 35.63 -14.88 25.04
CA GLN A 41 34.33 -14.61 24.44
C GLN A 41 34.32 -13.29 23.67
N PHE A 42 33.63 -13.29 22.52
CA PHE A 42 33.24 -12.07 21.83
C PHE A 42 31.83 -12.19 21.24
N HIS A 43 31.25 -11.05 20.86
CA HIS A 43 29.87 -10.95 20.36
C HIS A 43 29.82 -10.22 19.02
N ILE A 44 29.08 -10.79 18.07
CA ILE A 44 28.68 -10.12 16.83
C ILE A 44 27.22 -9.68 17.00
N GLY A 45 27.00 -8.37 17.04
CA GLY A 45 25.66 -7.78 17.14
C GLY A 45 24.90 -7.84 15.83
N LYS A 46 23.56 -7.80 15.90
CA LYS A 46 22.71 -7.69 14.71
C LYS A 46 22.88 -6.34 14.02
N ALA A 47 22.94 -6.35 12.69
CA ALA A 47 22.97 -5.12 11.88
C ALA A 47 21.57 -4.45 11.84
N PRO A 48 21.48 -3.12 11.79
CA PRO A 48 20.19 -2.45 11.61
C PRO A 48 19.65 -2.68 10.19
N LEU A 49 18.35 -2.95 10.06
CA LEU A 49 17.65 -3.05 8.78
C LEU A 49 16.31 -2.30 8.88
N CYS A 50 16.06 -1.36 7.97
CA CYS A 50 14.79 -0.64 7.92
C CYS A 50 13.95 -1.15 6.75
N ILE A 51 12.70 -1.53 7.04
CA ILE A 51 11.69 -1.91 6.05
C ILE A 51 10.64 -0.80 5.99
N ARG A 52 10.58 -0.07 4.88
CA ARG A 52 9.59 0.98 4.64
C ARG A 52 8.55 0.51 3.63
N ALA A 53 7.28 0.47 4.01
CA ALA A 53 6.22 0.19 3.03
C ALA A 53 6.12 1.35 2.01
N LYS A 54 5.95 1.02 0.73
CA LYS A 54 5.81 2.04 -0.32
C LYS A 54 4.41 2.66 -0.28
N ASP A 55 4.36 3.96 -0.50
CA ASP A 55 3.10 4.66 -0.71
C ASP A 55 2.42 4.16 -1.98
N LYS A 56 1.08 4.10 -1.95
CA LYS A 56 0.26 3.67 -3.08
C LYS A 56 -0.93 4.58 -3.29
N THR A 57 -1.39 4.64 -4.53
CA THR A 57 -2.63 5.29 -4.91
C THR A 57 -3.48 4.31 -5.69
N ILE A 58 -4.75 4.20 -5.33
CA ILE A 58 -5.76 3.40 -6.05
C ILE A 58 -7.03 4.22 -6.25
N THR A 59 -7.88 3.79 -7.16
CA THR A 59 -9.21 4.37 -7.36
C THR A 59 -10.23 3.63 -6.51
N TYR A 60 -11.27 4.33 -6.03
CA TYR A 60 -12.36 3.72 -5.27
C TYR A 60 -12.95 2.49 -5.99
N GLY A 61 -13.01 1.39 -5.23
CA GLY A 61 -13.49 0.08 -5.70
C GLY A 61 -12.39 -0.85 -6.20
N GLU A 62 -11.16 -0.38 -6.39
CA GLU A 62 -10.02 -1.24 -6.71
C GLU A 62 -9.56 -2.02 -5.47
N THR A 63 -8.96 -3.18 -5.71
CA THR A 63 -8.21 -3.90 -4.68
C THR A 63 -6.80 -3.36 -4.62
N LEU A 64 -6.21 -3.34 -3.43
CA LEU A 64 -4.79 -3.09 -3.30
C LEU A 64 -4.02 -4.34 -3.76
N SER A 65 -3.36 -4.26 -4.91
CA SER A 65 -2.48 -5.32 -5.40
C SER A 65 -1.01 -4.97 -5.11
N ASP A 66 -0.28 -5.95 -4.56
CA ASP A 66 1.13 -5.85 -4.14
C ASP A 66 1.37 -4.83 -3.01
N ASN A 67 2.10 -5.21 -1.96
CA ASN A 67 2.35 -4.33 -0.80
C ASN A 67 3.82 -3.88 -0.71
N GLY A 68 4.59 -4.01 -1.80
CA GLY A 68 6.05 -3.85 -1.84
C GLY A 68 6.66 -2.80 -0.89
N ALA A 69 7.83 -3.12 -0.35
CA ALA A 69 8.60 -2.26 0.54
C ALA A 69 9.90 -1.79 -0.11
N GLU A 70 10.54 -0.81 0.51
CA GLU A 70 11.94 -0.46 0.32
C GLU A 70 12.71 -0.88 1.57
N ILE A 71 13.74 -1.71 1.36
CA ILE A 71 14.49 -2.32 2.44
C ILE A 71 15.93 -1.82 2.38
N ASN A 72 16.36 -1.16 3.45
CA ASN A 72 17.68 -0.53 3.54
C ASN A 72 18.47 -1.10 4.72
N GLY A 73 19.77 -1.31 4.52
CA GLY A 73 20.69 -1.77 5.56
C GLY A 73 21.27 -3.16 5.36
N PHE A 74 20.98 -3.83 4.24
CA PHE A 74 21.68 -5.08 3.90
C PHE A 74 23.19 -4.86 3.81
N VAL A 75 23.95 -5.79 4.37
CA VAL A 75 25.42 -5.84 4.34
C VAL A 75 25.88 -7.04 3.53
N ASN A 76 27.19 -7.14 3.27
CA ASN A 76 27.79 -8.32 2.62
C ASN A 76 27.16 -8.71 1.27
N ASN A 77 26.67 -7.73 0.50
CA ASN A 77 25.93 -7.93 -0.76
C ASN A 77 24.67 -8.81 -0.62
N GLU A 78 24.12 -8.93 0.59
CA GLU A 78 22.83 -9.57 0.84
C GLU A 78 21.68 -8.74 0.26
N ASN A 79 20.51 -9.37 0.16
CA ASN A 79 19.29 -8.76 -0.35
C ASN A 79 18.07 -9.36 0.35
N GLU A 80 16.87 -9.10 -0.18
CA GLU A 80 15.58 -9.48 0.39
C GLU A 80 15.42 -10.99 0.65
N THR A 81 16.23 -11.85 0.01
CA THR A 81 16.26 -13.29 0.31
C THR A 81 16.72 -13.63 1.74
N ALA A 82 17.36 -12.69 2.44
CA ALA A 82 17.71 -12.81 3.85
C ALA A 82 16.52 -12.59 4.80
N LEU A 83 15.37 -12.16 4.28
CA LEU A 83 14.14 -11.97 5.04
C LEU A 83 13.15 -13.11 4.81
N SER A 84 12.37 -13.40 5.83
CA SER A 84 11.21 -14.29 5.74
C SER A 84 10.04 -13.70 6.50
N GLY A 85 8.81 -14.09 6.12
CA GLY A 85 7.60 -13.72 6.85
C GLY A 85 7.17 -12.26 6.76
N LEU A 86 7.77 -11.44 5.88
CA LEU A 86 7.33 -10.05 5.70
C LEU A 86 5.86 -10.02 5.25
N ASN A 87 5.05 -9.34 6.06
CA ASN A 87 3.62 -9.18 5.85
C ASN A 87 3.21 -7.71 6.01
N TYR A 88 1.97 -7.38 5.67
CA TYR A 88 1.44 -6.03 5.72
C TYR A 88 0.02 -6.01 6.30
N ALA A 89 -0.25 -5.04 7.17
CA ALA A 89 -1.60 -4.70 7.62
C ALA A 89 -2.02 -3.34 7.05
N PHE A 90 -3.29 -3.22 6.71
CA PHE A 90 -3.91 -1.94 6.36
C PHE A 90 -5.40 -1.97 6.69
N GLY A 91 -5.96 -0.81 7.01
CA GLY A 91 -7.38 -0.66 7.35
C GLY A 91 -8.33 -0.59 6.15
N TYR A 92 -7.79 -0.68 4.93
CA TYR A 92 -8.58 -0.63 3.70
C TYR A 92 -9.13 -2.01 3.33
N ALA A 93 -10.44 -2.11 3.17
CA ALA A 93 -11.11 -3.20 2.45
C ALA A 93 -11.63 -2.68 1.10
N GLN A 94 -11.74 -3.53 0.09
CA GLN A 94 -12.34 -3.14 -1.19
C GLN A 94 -13.70 -2.46 -0.96
N PHE A 95 -13.93 -1.30 -1.61
CA PHE A 95 -15.11 -0.44 -1.43
C PHE A 95 -15.19 0.34 -0.11
N SER A 96 -14.12 0.38 0.69
CA SER A 96 -13.99 1.40 1.73
C SER A 96 -13.94 2.79 1.09
N ASN A 97 -14.43 3.81 1.81
CA ASN A 97 -14.55 5.16 1.26
C ASN A 97 -13.19 5.74 0.82
N ILE A 98 -13.23 6.76 -0.03
CA ILE A 98 -12.04 7.51 -0.40
C ILE A 98 -11.34 8.10 0.83
N GLY A 99 -10.05 8.37 0.70
CA GLY A 99 -9.23 8.93 1.78
C GLY A 99 -7.88 8.25 1.89
N THR A 100 -7.23 8.45 3.04
CA THR A 100 -5.90 7.92 3.33
C THR A 100 -5.97 6.79 4.34
N TYR A 101 -5.26 5.70 4.06
CA TYR A 101 -5.09 4.54 4.93
C TYR A 101 -3.60 4.31 5.15
N THR A 102 -3.24 3.67 6.26
CA THR A 102 -1.85 3.33 6.58
C THR A 102 -1.54 1.91 6.10
N ILE A 103 -0.37 1.74 5.47
CA ILE A 103 0.23 0.45 5.13
C ILE A 103 1.31 0.17 6.18
N ILE A 104 1.13 -0.87 6.99
CA ILE A 104 1.98 -1.22 8.12
C ILE A 104 2.75 -2.50 7.80
N PRO A 105 4.06 -2.45 7.50
CA PRO A 105 4.87 -3.65 7.36
C PRO A 105 5.11 -4.30 8.73
N MET A 106 5.10 -5.63 8.77
CA MET A 106 5.23 -6.41 10.01
C MET A 106 5.75 -7.82 9.75
N ASP A 107 5.98 -8.55 10.85
CA ASP A 107 6.30 -9.98 10.91
C ASP A 107 7.61 -10.44 10.25
N ALA A 108 8.32 -9.56 9.54
CA ALA A 108 9.60 -9.88 8.92
C ALA A 108 10.62 -10.37 9.96
N GLN A 109 11.29 -11.47 9.61
CA GLN A 109 12.34 -12.09 10.40
C GLN A 109 13.64 -12.12 9.60
N ALA A 110 14.75 -11.87 10.29
CA ALA A 110 16.09 -12.07 9.78
C ALA A 110 17.06 -12.46 10.92
N GLU A 111 17.88 -13.47 10.64
CA GLU A 111 18.86 -14.02 11.58
C GLU A 111 19.81 -12.91 12.06
N ASN A 112 20.40 -12.17 11.11
CA ASN A 112 21.50 -11.24 11.35
C ASN A 112 21.07 -9.77 11.55
N TYR A 113 19.77 -9.46 11.49
CA TYR A 113 19.29 -8.08 11.45
C TYR A 113 18.32 -7.72 12.58
N LYS A 114 18.49 -6.51 13.12
CA LYS A 114 17.52 -5.85 13.99
C LYS A 114 16.63 -5.00 13.09
N ILE A 115 15.40 -5.46 12.89
CA ILE A 115 14.45 -4.86 11.95
C ILE A 115 13.71 -3.69 12.61
N THR A 116 13.59 -2.58 11.89
CA THR A 116 12.67 -1.47 12.16
C THR A 116 11.72 -1.28 10.99
N TYR A 117 10.54 -0.75 11.29
CA TYR A 117 9.47 -0.56 10.31
C TYR A 117 9.12 0.90 10.14
N GLU A 118 8.90 1.30 8.89
CA GLU A 118 8.31 2.58 8.52
C GLU A 118 7.04 2.35 7.71
N ASN A 119 5.96 3.01 8.12
CA ASN A 119 4.67 2.89 7.47
C ASN A 119 4.65 3.62 6.12
N GLY A 120 3.87 3.09 5.19
CA GLY A 120 3.48 3.76 3.96
C GLY A 120 2.06 4.30 4.03
N VAL A 121 1.67 5.08 3.03
CA VAL A 121 0.34 5.67 2.88
C VAL A 121 -0.34 5.11 1.64
N LEU A 122 -1.54 4.56 1.82
CA LEU A 122 -2.47 4.27 0.73
C LEU A 122 -3.44 5.44 0.56
N THR A 123 -3.46 6.03 -0.63
CA THR A 123 -4.46 7.04 -1.03
C THR A 123 -5.51 6.40 -1.92
N VAL A 124 -6.77 6.45 -1.51
CA VAL A 124 -7.93 6.00 -2.31
C VAL A 124 -8.58 7.24 -2.92
N GLN A 125 -8.46 7.39 -4.23
CA GLN A 125 -9.00 8.50 -5.00
C GLN A 125 -10.44 8.24 -5.44
N PRO A 126 -11.27 9.29 -5.61
CA PRO A 126 -12.62 9.14 -6.12
C PRO A 126 -12.64 8.53 -7.51
N LYS A 127 -13.64 7.69 -7.77
CA LYS A 127 -13.84 7.07 -9.08
C LYS A 127 -14.55 8.05 -10.02
N PRO A 128 -14.00 8.36 -11.20
CA PRO A 128 -14.72 9.15 -12.19
C PRO A 128 -15.93 8.36 -12.69
N VAL A 129 -17.06 9.06 -12.82
CA VAL A 129 -18.25 8.55 -13.52
C VAL A 129 -18.35 9.17 -14.91
N GLU A 130 -19.08 8.52 -15.80
CA GLU A 130 -19.53 9.13 -17.05
C GLU A 130 -20.96 9.66 -16.85
N ILE A 131 -21.28 10.83 -17.40
CA ILE A 131 -22.66 11.33 -17.40
C ILE A 131 -23.27 11.11 -18.78
N LYS A 132 -24.40 10.42 -18.81
CA LYS A 132 -25.18 10.15 -20.02
C LYS A 132 -26.51 10.88 -19.94
N TRP A 133 -26.67 11.90 -20.78
CA TRP A 133 -27.91 12.65 -20.93
C TRP A 133 -28.96 11.86 -21.70
N ASN A 134 -30.25 12.17 -21.49
CA ASN A 134 -31.31 11.66 -22.35
C ASN A 134 -31.13 12.16 -23.79
N SER A 135 -31.57 11.37 -24.77
CA SER A 135 -31.39 11.67 -26.19
C SER A 135 -32.31 12.78 -26.72
N GLU A 136 -33.32 13.17 -25.96
CA GLU A 136 -34.29 14.19 -26.36
C GLU A 136 -33.76 15.58 -26.00
N SER A 137 -33.41 16.35 -27.01
CA SER A 137 -32.90 17.73 -26.90
C SER A 137 -33.82 18.77 -27.54
N LEU A 138 -34.88 18.33 -28.24
CA LEU A 138 -35.86 19.18 -28.90
C LEU A 138 -37.21 18.97 -28.24
N PHE A 139 -37.79 20.05 -27.73
CA PHE A 139 -39.10 20.02 -27.10
C PHE A 139 -40.06 21.03 -27.74
N TYR A 140 -41.33 20.68 -27.84
CA TYR A 140 -42.36 21.59 -28.34
C TYR A 140 -43.10 22.26 -27.19
N TYR A 141 -43.35 23.57 -27.34
CA TYR A 141 -44.12 24.34 -26.36
C TYR A 141 -45.57 23.86 -26.30
N ASP A 142 -45.97 23.42 -25.11
CA ASP A 142 -47.34 23.00 -24.79
C ASP A 142 -47.80 23.52 -23.41
N GLY A 143 -47.04 24.45 -22.82
CA GLY A 143 -47.33 25.01 -21.49
C GLY A 143 -46.94 24.12 -20.30
N THR A 144 -46.28 22.98 -20.53
CA THR A 144 -45.79 22.10 -19.45
C THR A 144 -44.26 22.14 -19.33
N PRO A 145 -43.68 21.91 -18.12
CA PRO A 145 -42.24 21.81 -17.95
C PRO A 145 -41.63 20.66 -18.76
N LYS A 146 -40.54 20.95 -19.46
CA LYS A 146 -39.70 20.02 -20.20
C LYS A 146 -38.50 19.68 -19.35
N LEU A 147 -38.21 18.39 -19.21
CA LEU A 147 -37.19 17.87 -18.33
C LEU A 147 -36.08 17.23 -19.13
N VAL A 148 -34.85 17.63 -18.82
CA VAL A 148 -33.64 16.93 -19.23
C VAL A 148 -33.17 16.10 -18.04
N THR A 149 -32.80 14.86 -18.31
CA THR A 149 -32.33 13.92 -17.30
C THR A 149 -30.96 13.39 -17.66
N ALA A 150 -30.23 12.92 -16.66
CA ALA A 150 -28.91 12.34 -16.84
C ALA A 150 -28.70 11.17 -15.90
N GLU A 151 -27.94 10.19 -16.36
CA GLU A 151 -27.53 9.01 -15.60
C GLU A 151 -26.02 9.05 -15.36
N ALA A 152 -25.59 8.69 -14.15
CA ALA A 152 -24.18 8.47 -13.83
C ALA A 152 -23.82 7.01 -14.09
N ILE A 153 -22.92 6.78 -15.04
CA ILE A 153 -22.44 5.47 -15.47
C ILE A 153 -21.08 5.19 -14.82
N GLY A 154 -20.85 3.93 -14.42
CA GLY A 154 -19.58 3.48 -13.84
C GLY A 154 -19.57 3.39 -12.31
N ALA A 155 -20.72 3.55 -11.65
CA ALA A 155 -20.88 3.20 -10.25
C ALA A 155 -20.53 1.72 -10.01
N VAL A 156 -19.89 1.42 -8.89
CA VAL A 156 -19.47 0.07 -8.50
C VAL A 156 -20.22 -0.39 -7.26
N ASN A 157 -20.16 -1.70 -6.96
CA ASN A 157 -20.75 -2.29 -5.76
C ASN A 157 -22.26 -2.03 -5.57
N GLY A 158 -22.99 -1.75 -6.66
CA GLY A 158 -24.41 -1.39 -6.59
C GLY A 158 -24.68 -0.03 -5.96
N ASP A 159 -23.68 0.84 -5.85
CA ASP A 159 -23.83 2.19 -5.33
C ASP A 159 -24.83 2.98 -6.18
N ALA A 160 -25.87 3.51 -5.54
CA ALA A 160 -26.87 4.35 -6.20
C ALA A 160 -26.40 5.81 -6.26
N LEU A 161 -26.36 6.37 -7.47
CA LEU A 161 -26.00 7.75 -7.74
C LEU A 161 -27.15 8.47 -8.46
N THR A 162 -27.43 9.70 -8.05
CA THR A 162 -28.36 10.61 -8.73
C THR A 162 -27.59 11.83 -9.20
N VAL A 163 -27.76 12.20 -10.47
CA VAL A 163 -27.14 13.40 -11.03
C VAL A 163 -27.97 14.62 -10.64
N ILE A 164 -27.33 15.61 -10.01
CA ILE A 164 -27.95 16.91 -9.74
C ILE A 164 -27.70 17.78 -10.97
N ILE A 165 -28.79 18.25 -11.58
CA ILE A 165 -28.79 19.02 -12.82
C ILE A 165 -29.26 20.45 -12.54
N GLU A 166 -28.44 21.42 -12.90
CA GLU A 166 -28.85 22.83 -13.01
C GLU A 166 -29.50 23.07 -14.37
N ASP A 167 -30.53 23.92 -14.40
CA ASP A 167 -31.30 24.28 -15.60
C ASP A 167 -31.92 23.10 -16.36
N GLY A 168 -32.08 21.95 -15.70
CA GLY A 168 -32.66 20.74 -16.29
C GLY A 168 -34.18 20.77 -16.48
N SER A 169 -34.86 21.87 -16.11
CA SER A 169 -36.30 22.03 -16.29
C SER A 169 -36.66 23.42 -16.80
N ARG A 170 -37.37 23.49 -17.93
CA ARG A 170 -37.79 24.75 -18.57
C ARG A 170 -39.20 24.64 -19.15
N THR A 171 -39.95 25.74 -19.17
CA THR A 171 -41.30 25.82 -19.75
C THR A 171 -41.39 26.87 -20.87
N GLU A 172 -40.55 27.90 -20.81
CA GLU A 172 -40.54 28.99 -21.78
C GLU A 172 -39.75 28.63 -23.03
N ILE A 173 -40.19 29.13 -24.18
CA ILE A 173 -39.49 28.96 -25.46
C ILE A 173 -38.10 29.61 -25.38
N GLY A 174 -37.06 28.91 -25.85
CA GLY A 174 -35.71 29.42 -25.91
C GLY A 174 -34.68 28.29 -25.98
N GLU A 175 -33.42 28.65 -26.21
CA GLU A 175 -32.30 27.73 -26.11
C GLU A 175 -31.74 27.74 -24.69
N TYR A 176 -31.52 26.57 -24.11
CA TYR A 176 -31.03 26.43 -22.74
C TYR A 176 -29.90 25.42 -22.66
N THR A 177 -29.03 25.59 -21.65
CA THR A 177 -27.95 24.65 -21.37
C THR A 177 -28.16 24.05 -19.99
N ALA A 178 -28.42 22.74 -19.94
CA ALA A 178 -28.45 21.99 -18.69
C ALA A 178 -27.02 21.56 -18.31
N ARG A 179 -26.72 21.55 -17.01
CA ARG A 179 -25.39 21.21 -16.48
C ARG A 179 -25.50 20.19 -15.35
N ALA A 180 -24.74 19.11 -15.45
CA ALA A 180 -24.55 18.20 -14.32
C ALA A 180 -23.53 18.83 -13.36
N VAL A 181 -23.95 19.13 -12.13
CA VAL A 181 -23.13 19.92 -11.19
C VAL A 181 -22.71 19.16 -9.94
N ALA A 182 -23.45 18.13 -9.56
CA ALA A 182 -23.10 17.27 -8.43
C ALA A 182 -23.69 15.87 -8.56
N LEU A 183 -23.20 14.97 -7.71
CA LEU A 183 -23.79 13.66 -7.49
C LEU A 183 -24.41 13.62 -6.09
N ALA A 184 -25.58 13.01 -5.98
CA ALA A 184 -26.24 12.70 -4.72
C ALA A 184 -26.36 11.18 -4.52
N GLY A 185 -26.52 10.78 -3.27
CA GLY A 185 -26.59 9.38 -2.85
C GLY A 185 -25.63 9.10 -1.68
N GLY A 186 -25.88 8.00 -0.95
CA GLY A 186 -25.11 7.67 0.25
C GLY A 186 -23.62 7.42 0.00
N LYS A 187 -23.24 7.12 -1.25
CA LYS A 187 -21.86 6.86 -1.68
C LYS A 187 -21.31 7.88 -2.68
N ALA A 188 -22.06 8.96 -2.96
CA ALA A 188 -21.67 9.96 -3.96
C ALA A 188 -20.29 10.59 -3.69
N GLY A 189 -19.90 10.74 -2.43
CA GLY A 189 -18.57 11.26 -2.06
C GLY A 189 -17.38 10.40 -2.51
N ASN A 190 -17.61 9.15 -2.91
CA ASN A 190 -16.56 8.27 -3.44
C ASN A 190 -16.38 8.40 -4.97
N TYR A 191 -17.18 9.25 -5.61
CA TYR A 191 -17.18 9.45 -7.05
C TYR A 191 -16.92 10.91 -7.38
N VAL A 192 -16.47 11.16 -8.60
CA VAL A 192 -16.24 12.51 -9.11
C VAL A 192 -16.87 12.65 -10.49
N LEU A 193 -17.53 13.79 -10.72
CA LEU A 193 -18.00 14.15 -12.05
C LEU A 193 -16.78 14.39 -12.96
N PRO A 194 -16.84 14.01 -14.24
CA PRO A 194 -15.81 14.39 -15.20
C PRO A 194 -15.90 15.90 -15.46
N GLU A 195 -14.79 16.51 -15.86
CA GLU A 195 -14.75 17.96 -16.10
C GLU A 195 -15.75 18.37 -17.19
N ALA A 196 -16.62 19.34 -16.86
CA ALA A 196 -17.64 19.97 -17.71
C ALA A 196 -18.51 19.05 -18.61
N GLN A 197 -19.73 18.74 -18.15
CA GLN A 197 -20.76 18.07 -18.96
C GLN A 197 -21.96 19.01 -19.18
N THR A 198 -22.02 19.66 -20.34
CA THR A 198 -23.12 20.53 -20.76
C THR A 198 -24.00 19.83 -21.80
N PHE A 199 -25.31 19.95 -21.66
CA PHE A 199 -26.28 19.49 -22.64
C PHE A 199 -27.08 20.67 -23.19
N TYR A 200 -27.12 20.81 -24.52
CA TYR A 200 -27.81 21.89 -25.21
C TYR A 200 -29.23 21.47 -25.58
N VAL A 201 -30.20 22.32 -25.24
CA VAL A 201 -31.63 22.13 -25.52
C VAL A 201 -32.07 23.23 -26.48
N SER A 202 -32.75 22.83 -27.55
CA SER A 202 -33.29 23.72 -28.61
C SER A 202 -34.80 23.66 -28.69
#